data_AF-A0A5N6AL27-F1
#
_entry.id   AF-A0A5N6AL27-F1
#
_cell.length_a   1.000
_cell.length_b   1.000
_cell.length_c   1.000
_cell.angle_alpha   90.00
_cell.angle_beta   90.00
_cell.angle_gamma   90.00
#
_symmetry.space_group_name_H-M   'P 1'
#
loop_
_entity.id
_entity.type
_entity.pdbx_description
1 polymer ?
#
loop_
_entity_poly.entity_id
_entity_poly.type
_entity_poly.pdbx_seq_one_letter_code
_entity_poly.pdbx_strand_id
1 'polypeptide(L)'
;MDDAVRPYTRDEVLHAVALIKAHLAEDEEAVRALQDESDESARQCARSMFALAHLIVFGQVIPDMWVVRRKVDFGDTGRVPELNLAIHVLKRMEERVALAHVHPVVGALSAGDVMDLIVQCTDTAMADVPRFLDGIRERVLRSMEP
;
A
#
# COMPACT_ATOMS: atom_id res chain seq x y z
N MET A 1 -7.22 -12.09 20.34
CA MET A 1 -7.87 -10.80 20.02
C MET A 1 -8.24 -10.88 18.56
N ASP A 2 -9.48 -10.57 18.24
CA ASP A 2 -10.09 -10.80 16.92
C ASP A 2 -9.18 -10.30 15.78
N ASP A 3 -8.46 -11.22 15.14
CA ASP A 3 -7.93 -11.02 13.82
C ASP A 3 -9.15 -10.89 12.91
N ALA A 4 -9.73 -9.71 12.83
CA ALA A 4 -10.51 -9.34 11.66
C ALA A 4 -9.60 -9.69 10.47
N VAL A 5 -9.94 -10.79 9.79
CA VAL A 5 -9.05 -11.51 8.87
C VAL A 5 -8.50 -10.51 7.88
N ARG A 6 -7.27 -10.03 8.13
CA ARG A 6 -6.64 -9.06 7.24
C ARG A 6 -6.52 -9.76 5.89
N PRO A 7 -6.90 -9.13 4.77
CA PRO A 7 -6.84 -9.79 3.46
C PRO A 7 -5.39 -9.92 2.95
N TYR A 8 -4.41 -9.69 3.81
CA TYR A 8 -2.98 -9.71 3.54
C TYR A 8 -2.19 -10.24 4.73
N THR A 9 -0.97 -10.71 4.44
CA THR A 9 0.02 -11.11 5.44
C THR A 9 0.97 -9.95 5.77
N ARG A 10 1.67 -10.07 6.90
CA ARG A 10 2.70 -9.09 7.27
C ARG A 10 3.86 -9.07 6.28
N ASP A 11 4.26 -10.24 5.78
CA ASP A 11 5.36 -10.38 4.82
C ASP A 11 5.05 -9.68 3.50
N GLU A 12 3.79 -9.71 3.05
CA GLU A 12 3.35 -8.95 1.86
C GLU A 12 3.54 -7.44 2.04
N VAL A 13 3.26 -6.91 3.24
CA VAL A 13 3.50 -5.49 3.53
C VAL A 13 5.00 -5.19 3.54
N LEU A 14 5.81 -6.03 4.20
CA LEU A 14 7.26 -5.84 4.28
C LEU A 14 7.92 -5.93 2.90
N HIS A 15 7.46 -6.85 2.07
CA HIS A 15 7.91 -7.00 0.68
C HIS A 15 7.59 -5.75 -0.14
N ALA A 16 6.37 -5.23 -0.04
CA ALA A 16 5.99 -3.99 -0.73
C ALA A 16 6.86 -2.80 -0.31
N VAL A 17 7.11 -2.65 0.99
CA VAL A 17 8.00 -1.60 1.52
C VAL A 17 9.40 -1.72 0.94
N ALA A 18 9.97 -2.94 0.93
CA ALA A 18 11.30 -3.17 0.39
C ALA A 18 11.37 -2.82 -1.10
N LEU A 19 10.37 -3.24 -1.88
CA LEU A 19 10.33 -3.03 -3.33
C LEU A 19 10.17 -1.55 -3.69
N ILE A 20 9.28 -0.80 -3.02
CA ILE A 20 9.14 0.64 -3.27
C ILE A 20 10.42 1.39 -2.89
N LYS A 21 11.06 1.04 -1.77
CA LYS A 21 12.33 1.66 -1.37
C LYS A 21 13.46 1.37 -2.36
N ALA A 22 13.52 0.16 -2.91
CA ALA A 22 14.50 -0.19 -3.95
C ALA A 22 14.26 0.62 -5.23
N HIS A 23 13.00 0.75 -5.67
CA HIS A 23 12.66 1.61 -6.81
C HIS A 23 13.02 3.09 -6.58
N LEU A 24 12.72 3.65 -5.40
CA LEU A 24 13.06 5.04 -5.07
C LEU A 24 14.57 5.29 -4.98
N ALA A 25 15.34 4.27 -4.63
CA ALA A 25 16.80 4.34 -4.58
C ALA A 25 17.46 4.11 -5.95
N GLU A 26 16.66 3.82 -7.00
CA GLU A 26 17.15 3.40 -8.32
C GLU A 26 18.08 2.17 -8.24
N ASP A 27 17.87 1.31 -7.24
CA ASP A 27 18.68 0.11 -6.99
C ASP A 27 18.13 -1.07 -7.79
N GLU A 28 18.57 -1.18 -9.04
CA GLU A 28 18.15 -2.26 -9.94
C GLU A 28 18.51 -3.66 -9.43
N GLU A 29 19.61 -3.80 -8.67
CA GLU A 29 20.03 -5.08 -8.12
C GLU A 29 19.07 -5.54 -7.02
N ALA A 30 18.72 -4.64 -6.10
CA ALA A 30 17.73 -4.92 -5.07
C ALA A 30 16.33 -5.19 -5.65
N VAL A 31 15.93 -4.44 -6.69
CA VAL A 31 14.67 -4.71 -7.40
C VAL A 31 14.68 -6.12 -7.99
N ARG A 32 15.76 -6.53 -8.68
CA ARG A 32 15.88 -7.88 -9.25
C ARG A 32 15.93 -8.98 -8.20
N ALA A 33 16.48 -8.70 -7.02
CA ALA A 33 16.48 -9.66 -5.91
C ALA A 33 15.10 -9.86 -5.28
N LEU A 34 14.23 -8.84 -5.36
CA LEU A 34 12.87 -8.86 -4.82
C LEU A 34 11.84 -9.30 -5.88
N GLN A 35 12.09 -9.02 -7.15
CA GLN A 35 11.18 -9.27 -8.25
C GLN A 35 11.93 -9.85 -9.46
N ASP A 36 11.47 -10.98 -9.98
CA ASP A 36 11.94 -11.54 -11.24
C ASP A 36 10.87 -11.42 -12.34
N GLU A 37 11.18 -11.88 -13.56
CA GLU A 37 10.28 -11.80 -14.72
C GLU A 37 9.20 -12.91 -14.74
N SER A 38 9.05 -13.69 -13.66
CA SER A 38 8.04 -14.77 -13.59
C SER A 38 6.64 -14.26 -13.26
N ASP A 39 5.64 -15.03 -13.69
CA ASP A 39 4.24 -14.79 -13.34
C ASP A 39 4.00 -14.87 -11.81
N GLU A 40 4.75 -15.71 -11.11
CA GLU A 40 4.65 -15.85 -9.66
C GLU A 40 5.13 -14.60 -8.94
N SER A 41 6.27 -14.05 -9.38
CA SER A 41 6.81 -12.79 -8.85
C SER A 41 5.89 -11.60 -9.14
N ALA A 42 5.30 -11.53 -10.35
CA ALA A 42 4.31 -10.51 -10.68
C ALA A 42 3.07 -10.56 -9.75
N ARG A 43 2.58 -11.76 -9.42
CA ARG A 43 1.48 -11.94 -8.46
C ARG A 43 1.87 -11.55 -7.05
N GLN A 44 3.07 -11.95 -6.61
CA GLN A 44 3.58 -11.58 -5.29
C GLN A 44 3.71 -10.06 -5.17
N CYS A 45 4.24 -9.39 -6.19
CA CYS A 45 4.31 -7.94 -6.24
C CYS A 45 2.91 -7.31 -6.16
N ALA A 46 1.96 -7.76 -6.98
CA ALA A 46 0.59 -7.22 -6.97
C ALA A 46 -0.09 -7.39 -5.59
N ARG A 47 0.03 -8.56 -4.97
CA ARG A 47 -0.49 -8.84 -3.62
C ARG A 47 0.17 -7.95 -2.56
N SER A 48 1.49 -7.77 -2.67
CA SER A 48 2.25 -6.92 -1.75
C SER A 48 1.80 -5.45 -1.85
N MET A 49 1.62 -4.93 -3.08
CA MET A 49 1.11 -3.57 -3.29
C MET A 49 -0.31 -3.40 -2.76
N PHE A 50 -1.19 -4.38 -2.98
CA PHE A 50 -2.52 -4.39 -2.39
C PHE A 50 -2.47 -4.38 -0.85
N ALA A 51 -1.62 -5.20 -0.24
CA ALA A 51 -1.43 -5.25 1.21
C ALA A 51 -1.03 -3.89 1.79
N LEU A 52 -0.04 -3.24 1.17
CA LEU A 52 0.43 -1.92 1.60
C LEU A 52 -0.64 -0.84 1.39
N ALA A 53 -1.32 -0.81 0.24
CA ALA A 53 -2.42 0.10 -0.02
C ALA A 53 -3.54 -0.06 1.01
N HIS A 54 -3.96 -1.30 1.28
CA HIS A 54 -5.00 -1.60 2.26
C HIS A 54 -4.58 -1.14 3.66
N LEU A 55 -3.33 -1.35 4.07
CA LEU A 55 -2.82 -0.88 5.35
C LEU A 55 -2.83 0.64 5.44
N ILE A 56 -2.43 1.36 4.39
CA ILE A 56 -2.43 2.83 4.37
C ILE A 56 -3.86 3.38 4.44
N VAL A 57 -4.78 2.85 3.62
CA VAL A 57 -6.17 3.34 3.56
C VAL A 57 -6.88 3.14 4.89
N PHE A 58 -6.86 1.92 5.44
CA PHE A 58 -7.61 1.60 6.66
C PHE A 58 -6.85 1.94 7.96
N GLY A 59 -5.52 1.90 7.92
CA GLY A 59 -4.68 2.15 9.08
C GLY A 59 -4.27 3.60 9.28
N GLN A 60 -4.43 4.45 8.26
CA GLN A 60 -4.08 5.87 8.34
C GLN A 60 -5.10 6.80 7.69
N VAL A 61 -5.42 6.66 6.40
CA VAL A 61 -6.30 7.62 5.71
C VAL A 61 -7.67 7.73 6.37
N ILE A 62 -8.35 6.60 6.59
CA ILE A 62 -9.66 6.57 7.27
C ILE A 62 -9.56 7.10 8.71
N PRO A 63 -8.60 6.64 9.56
CA PRO A 63 -8.39 7.21 10.89
C PRO A 63 -8.12 8.72 10.92
N ASP A 64 -7.24 9.23 10.06
CA ASP A 64 -6.87 10.65 10.01
C ASP A 64 -8.08 11.50 9.63
N MET A 65 -8.91 11.01 8.70
CA MET A 65 -10.18 11.63 8.38
C MET A 65 -11.15 11.68 9.58
N TRP A 66 -11.18 10.63 10.42
CA TRP A 66 -11.98 10.63 11.64
C TRP A 66 -11.45 11.62 12.68
N VAL A 67 -10.12 11.77 12.80
CA VAL A 67 -9.49 12.69 13.75
C VAL A 67 -9.68 14.16 13.33
N VAL A 68 -9.53 14.47 12.04
CA VAL A 68 -9.67 15.84 11.50
C VAL A 68 -11.14 16.30 11.50
N ARG A 69 -12.12 15.39 11.44
CA ARG A 69 -13.55 15.74 11.42
C ARG A 69 -14.33 15.21 12.64
N ARG A 70 -14.04 15.74 13.84
CA ARG A 70 -14.93 15.64 15.02
C ARG A 70 -16.31 16.34 14.86
N LYS A 71 -16.73 16.74 13.65
CA LYS A 71 -17.94 17.58 13.43
C LYS A 71 -18.77 17.24 12.17
N VAL A 72 -18.62 16.07 11.54
CA VAL A 72 -19.44 15.72 10.36
C VAL A 72 -20.03 14.32 10.50
N ASP A 73 -21.33 14.22 10.21
CA ASP A 73 -22.17 13.02 10.35
C ASP A 73 -21.76 11.91 9.37
N PHE A 74 -21.87 10.65 9.81
CA PHE A 74 -21.28 9.44 9.20
C PHE A 74 -21.89 9.08 7.82
N GLY A 75 -22.99 9.73 7.42
CA GLY A 75 -23.82 9.35 6.28
C GLY A 75 -23.42 9.91 4.90
N ASP A 76 -22.40 10.77 4.80
CA ASP A 76 -22.10 11.49 3.55
C ASP A 76 -20.59 11.44 3.18
N THR A 77 -20.04 10.22 3.11
CA THR A 77 -18.67 9.98 2.60
C THR A 77 -18.50 10.33 1.12
N GLY A 78 -19.61 10.58 0.39
CA GLY A 78 -19.61 11.04 -1.00
C GLY A 78 -18.94 12.41 -1.23
N ARG A 79 -18.61 13.15 -0.17
CA ARG A 79 -18.00 14.49 -0.22
C ARG A 79 -16.55 14.57 0.29
N VAL A 80 -15.83 13.46 0.39
CA VAL A 80 -14.39 13.48 0.72
C VAL A 80 -13.58 12.94 -0.45
N PRO A 81 -13.08 13.83 -1.34
CA PRO A 81 -12.31 13.45 -2.52
C PRO A 81 -11.15 12.49 -2.23
N GLU A 82 -10.46 12.69 -1.10
CA GLU A 82 -9.31 11.91 -0.66
C GLU A 82 -9.69 10.47 -0.30
N LEU A 83 -10.86 10.26 0.33
CA LEU A 83 -11.36 8.92 0.63
C LEU A 83 -11.82 8.19 -0.63
N ASN A 84 -12.51 8.91 -1.52
CA ASN A 84 -12.96 8.33 -2.79
C ASN A 84 -11.77 7.93 -3.65
N LEU A 85 -10.72 8.75 -3.69
CA LEU A 85 -9.47 8.43 -4.36
C LEU A 85 -8.79 7.21 -3.72
N ALA A 86 -8.64 7.21 -2.39
CA ALA A 86 -8.03 6.10 -1.65
C ALA A 86 -8.77 4.76 -1.87
N ILE A 87 -10.11 4.78 -1.81
CA ILE A 87 -10.94 3.59 -2.08
C ILE A 87 -10.82 3.18 -3.55
N HIS A 88 -10.79 4.12 -4.49
CA HIS A 88 -10.64 3.83 -5.91
C HIS A 88 -9.31 3.15 -6.21
N VAL A 89 -8.19 3.69 -5.68
CA VAL A 89 -6.87 3.09 -5.80
C VAL A 89 -6.85 1.68 -5.21
N LEU A 90 -7.44 1.48 -4.03
CA LEU A 90 -7.50 0.18 -3.39
C LEU A 90 -8.26 -0.86 -4.25
N LYS A 91 -9.44 -0.51 -4.76
CA LYS A 91 -10.22 -1.40 -5.65
C LYS A 91 -9.44 -1.77 -6.90
N ARG A 92 -8.74 -0.79 -7.50
CA ARG A 92 -7.89 -1.02 -8.66
C ARG A 92 -6.72 -1.96 -8.34
N MET A 93 -6.14 -1.88 -7.14
CA MET A 93 -5.11 -2.82 -6.70
C MET A 93 -5.67 -4.24 -6.53
N GLU A 94 -6.86 -4.37 -5.94
CA GLU A 94 -7.54 -5.67 -5.80
C GLU A 94 -7.79 -6.34 -7.16
N GLU A 95 -8.30 -5.58 -8.13
CA GLU A 95 -8.49 -6.05 -9.51
C GLU A 95 -7.16 -6.47 -10.15
N ARG A 96 -6.07 -5.75 -9.88
CA ARG A 96 -4.74 -6.07 -10.39
C ARG A 96 -4.16 -7.36 -9.82
N VAL A 97 -4.49 -7.74 -8.59
CA VAL A 97 -4.11 -9.06 -8.06
C VAL A 97 -4.69 -10.17 -8.93
N ALA A 98 -5.94 -10.04 -9.36
CA ALA A 98 -6.56 -11.00 -10.28
C ALA A 98 -5.92 -10.98 -11.68
N LEU A 99 -5.55 -9.80 -12.19
CA LEU A 99 -4.95 -9.62 -13.52
C LEU A 99 -3.47 -10.03 -13.61
N ALA A 100 -2.73 -9.99 -12.50
CA ALA A 100 -1.32 -10.39 -12.45
C ALA A 100 -1.10 -11.86 -12.84
N HIS A 101 -2.16 -12.68 -12.82
CA HIS A 101 -2.13 -14.04 -13.36
C HIS A 101 -1.92 -14.12 -14.87
N VAL A 102 -2.16 -13.01 -15.60
CA VAL A 102 -2.21 -12.95 -17.07
C VAL A 102 -1.22 -11.93 -17.63
N HIS A 103 -0.84 -10.91 -16.85
CA HIS A 103 0.01 -9.81 -17.30
C HIS A 103 1.14 -9.46 -16.29
N PRO A 104 2.42 -9.83 -16.56
CA PRO A 104 3.54 -9.58 -15.65
C PRO A 104 3.88 -8.10 -15.39
N VAL A 105 3.51 -7.21 -16.32
CA VAL A 105 3.79 -5.74 -16.26
C VAL A 105 3.09 -5.04 -15.07
N VAL A 106 2.17 -5.72 -14.38
CA VAL A 106 1.35 -5.19 -13.28
C VAL A 106 2.18 -4.70 -12.07
N GLY A 107 3.38 -5.23 -11.83
CA GLY A 107 4.20 -4.87 -10.66
C GLY A 107 4.62 -3.39 -10.63
N ALA A 108 5.30 -2.92 -11.68
CA ALA A 108 5.83 -1.55 -11.74
C ALA A 108 4.73 -0.48 -11.68
N LEU A 109 3.61 -0.72 -12.36
CA LEU A 109 2.45 0.19 -12.31
C LEU A 109 1.83 0.26 -10.91
N SER A 110 1.92 -0.81 -10.13
CA SER A 110 1.31 -0.88 -8.80
C SER A 110 2.17 -0.19 -7.75
N ALA A 111 3.50 -0.23 -7.88
CA ALA A 111 4.41 0.57 -7.04
C ALA A 111 4.15 2.07 -7.23
N GLY A 112 3.99 2.52 -8.48
CA GLY A 112 3.63 3.91 -8.80
C GLY A 112 2.33 4.36 -8.14
N ASP A 113 1.26 3.58 -8.29
CA ASP A 113 -0.06 3.91 -7.71
C ASP A 113 -0.03 3.96 -6.17
N VAL A 114 0.76 3.10 -5.52
CA VAL A 114 0.91 3.12 -4.05
C VAL A 114 1.72 4.34 -3.59
N MET A 115 2.76 4.75 -4.33
CA MET A 115 3.47 6.00 -4.02
C MET A 115 2.55 7.22 -4.16
N ASP A 116 1.75 7.27 -5.23
CA ASP A 116 0.76 8.32 -5.43
C ASP A 116 -0.28 8.34 -4.31
N LEU A 117 -0.75 7.18 -3.84
CA LEU A 117 -1.63 7.07 -2.68
C LEU A 117 -1.00 7.68 -1.42
N ILE A 118 0.28 7.40 -1.17
CA ILE A 118 0.99 7.98 -0.01
C ILE A 118 1.03 9.50 -0.13
N VAL A 119 1.53 10.03 -1.24
CA VAL A 119 1.71 11.48 -1.42
C VAL A 119 0.38 12.22 -1.41
N GLN A 120 -0.62 11.71 -2.13
CA GLN A 120 -1.89 12.40 -2.31
C GLN A 120 -2.85 12.26 -1.12
N CYS A 121 -2.75 11.19 -0.34
CA CYS A 121 -3.72 10.92 0.74
C CYS A 121 -3.15 11.06 2.16
N THR A 122 -1.84 11.23 2.34
CA THR A 122 -1.24 11.39 3.68
C THR A 122 -0.44 12.68 3.87
N ASP A 123 -0.47 13.60 2.89
CA ASP A 123 0.31 14.86 2.89
C ASP A 123 1.83 14.63 3.04
N THR A 124 2.30 13.42 2.71
CA THR A 124 3.72 13.07 2.74
C THR A 124 4.38 13.61 1.48
N ALA A 125 5.39 14.49 1.64
CA ALA A 125 6.19 14.93 0.51
C ALA A 125 6.94 13.75 -0.12
N MET A 126 7.18 13.80 -1.44
CA MET A 126 7.87 12.71 -2.15
C MET A 126 9.22 12.33 -1.52
N ALA A 127 9.99 13.32 -1.07
CA ALA A 127 11.28 13.11 -0.40
C ALA A 127 11.17 12.38 0.96
N ASP A 128 10.00 12.43 1.60
CA ASP A 128 9.74 11.81 2.90
C ASP A 128 9.09 10.42 2.79
N VAL A 129 8.73 9.97 1.59
CA VAL A 129 8.16 8.63 1.35
C VAL A 129 9.01 7.50 1.93
N PRO A 130 10.36 7.48 1.79
CA PRO A 130 11.17 6.43 2.41
C PRO A 130 11.02 6.37 3.93
N ARG A 131 10.94 7.53 4.60
CA ARG A 131 10.75 7.63 6.04
C ARG A 131 9.35 7.20 6.46
N PHE A 132 8.33 7.55 5.67
CA PHE A 132 6.96 7.07 5.88
C PHE A 132 6.88 5.53 5.84
N LEU A 133 7.53 4.93 4.84
CA LEU A 133 7.61 3.47 4.70
C LEU A 133 8.36 2.81 5.86
N ASP A 134 9.41 3.44 6.38
CA ASP A 134 10.11 2.95 7.59
C ASP A 134 9.18 2.92 8.81
N GLY A 135 8.31 3.92 8.97
CA GLY A 135 7.29 3.92 10.02
C GLY A 135 6.27 2.79 9.87
N ILE A 136 5.84 2.47 8.65
CA ILE A 136 4.99 1.29 8.40
C ILE A 136 5.73 0.01 8.77
N ARG A 137 6.97 -0.16 8.29
CA ARG A 137 7.80 -1.33 8.57
C ARG A 137 7.95 -1.55 10.08
N GLU A 138 8.30 -0.51 10.83
CA GLU A 138 8.44 -0.60 12.28
C GLU A 138 7.13 -1.02 12.97
N ARG A 139 5.98 -0.44 12.57
CA ARG A 139 4.67 -0.82 13.12
C ARG A 139 4.34 -2.28 12.85
N VAL A 140 4.61 -2.77 11.64
CA VAL A 140 4.38 -4.16 11.27
C VAL A 140 5.27 -5.09 12.08
N LEU A 141 6.56 -4.78 12.20
CA LEU A 141 7.51 -5.58 12.99
C LEU A 141 7.14 -5.62 14.49
N ARG A 142 6.76 -4.48 15.09
CA ARG A 142 6.30 -4.46 16.50
C ARG A 142 5.01 -5.25 16.70
N SER A 143 4.15 -5.35 15.69
CA SER A 143 2.95 -6.20 15.76
C SER A 143 3.23 -7.71 15.69
N MET A 144 4.50 -8.10 15.55
CA MET A 144 4.98 -9.49 15.60
C MET A 144 5.60 -9.83 16.97
N GLU A 145 5.83 -8.84 17.83
CA GLU A 145 6.29 -9.08 19.19
C GLU A 145 5.13 -9.66 20.04
N PRO A 146 5.37 -10.72 20.82
CA PRO A 146 4.33 -11.43 21.58
C PRO A 146 3.74 -10.64 22.74
#